data_AF-A0A673UE91-F1
#
_entry.id   AF-A0A673UE91-F1
#
_cell.length_a   1.000
_cell.length_b   1.000
_cell.length_c   1.000
_cell.angle_alpha   90.00
_cell.angle_beta   90.00
_cell.angle_gamma   90.00
#
_symmetry.space_group_name_H-M   'P 1'
#
loop_
_entity.id
_entity.type
_entity.pdbx_description
1 polymer ?
#
loop_
_entity_poly.entity_id
_entity_poly.type
_entity_poly.pdbx_seq_one_letter_code
_entity_poly.pdbx_strand_id
1 'polypeptide(L)'
;MDSTKEKNDSYKDDLLHRMGLNDNKAGMEGLDKEKINKIIMEATKGSRFYGNELKKEKQVNQRIETMMQHKAQITSQQLRKAQLQVLI
;
A
#
# COMPACT_ATOMS: atom_id res chain seq x y z
N MET A 1 -17.24 4.55 -21.67
CA MET A 1 -17.48 3.45 -20.72
C MET A 1 -16.20 2.63 -20.65
N ASP A 2 -15.23 3.03 -19.83
CA ASP A 2 -13.96 2.27 -19.66
C ASP A 2 -13.37 2.42 -18.25
N SER A 3 -14.16 2.95 -17.31
CA SER A 3 -13.69 3.29 -15.95
C SER A 3 -13.78 2.12 -14.95
N THR A 4 -14.24 0.95 -15.41
CA THR A 4 -14.48 -0.24 -14.58
C THR A 4 -13.35 -1.26 -14.62
N LYS A 5 -12.44 -1.17 -15.61
CA LYS A 5 -11.31 -2.10 -15.76
C LYS A 5 -10.12 -1.71 -14.88
N GLU A 6 -9.76 -0.43 -14.86
CA GLU A 6 -8.61 0.09 -14.09
C GLU A 6 -8.73 -0.10 -12.57
N LYS A 7 -9.94 0.00 -12.01
CA LYS A 7 -10.14 -0.16 -10.56
C LYS A 7 -9.88 -1.59 -10.07
N ASN A 8 -10.09 -2.61 -10.90
CA ASN A 8 -9.96 -4.01 -10.47
C ASN A 8 -8.51 -4.48 -10.32
N ASP A 9 -7.57 -3.89 -11.07
CA ASP A 9 -6.16 -4.26 -10.98
C ASP A 9 -5.45 -3.51 -9.84
N SER A 10 -5.86 -2.27 -9.52
CA SER A 10 -5.36 -1.53 -8.34
C SER A 10 -5.61 -2.27 -7.02
N TYR A 11 -6.77 -2.91 -6.83
CA TYR A 11 -7.05 -3.67 -5.60
C TYR A 11 -6.16 -4.91 -5.44
N LYS A 12 -5.68 -5.49 -6.55
CA LYS A 12 -4.74 -6.62 -6.49
C LYS A 12 -3.36 -6.14 -6.07
N ASP A 13 -2.89 -5.01 -6.62
CA ASP A 13 -1.61 -4.41 -6.26
C ASP A 13 -1.57 -3.95 -4.80
N ASP A 14 -2.63 -3.34 -4.30
CA ASP A 14 -2.71 -2.92 -2.89
C ASP A 14 -2.59 -4.12 -1.95
N LEU A 15 -3.24 -5.24 -2.28
CA LEU A 15 -3.17 -6.44 -1.46
C LEU A 15 -1.81 -7.15 -1.52
N LEU A 16 -1.05 -6.98 -2.62
CA LEU A 16 0.32 -7.48 -2.71
C LEU A 16 1.25 -6.83 -1.67
N HIS A 17 0.97 -5.60 -1.22
CA HIS A 17 1.75 -4.96 -0.16
C HIS A 17 1.64 -5.70 1.20
N ARG A 18 0.54 -6.42 1.41
CA ARG A 18 0.26 -7.16 2.66
C ARG A 18 0.63 -8.62 2.59
N MET A 19 0.27 -9.26 1.47
CA MET A 19 0.33 -10.71 1.34
C MET A 19 1.38 -11.15 0.33
N GLY A 20 1.86 -10.25 -0.52
CA GLY A 20 2.94 -10.55 -1.46
C GLY A 20 4.26 -10.80 -0.74
N LEU A 21 5.21 -11.34 -1.49
CA LEU A 21 6.58 -11.52 -1.06
C LEU A 21 7.19 -10.18 -0.67
N ASN A 22 7.65 -10.08 0.58
CA ASN A 22 8.53 -9.01 1.01
C ASN A 22 9.98 -9.43 0.77
N ASP A 23 10.54 -8.92 -0.31
CA ASP A 23 11.91 -9.16 -0.77
C ASP A 23 12.94 -8.17 -0.20
N ASN A 24 12.51 -7.22 0.65
CA ASN A 24 13.39 -6.34 1.41
C ASN A 24 14.00 -7.07 2.62
N LYS A 25 14.57 -8.25 2.38
CA LYS A 25 15.22 -9.13 3.35
C LYS A 25 16.48 -9.74 2.74
N ALA A 26 17.48 -10.01 3.57
CA ALA A 26 18.75 -10.58 3.13
C ALA A 26 18.53 -11.92 2.38
N GLY A 27 19.16 -12.07 1.22
CA GLY A 27 19.14 -13.30 0.43
C GLY A 27 17.86 -13.51 -0.38
N MET A 28 17.01 -12.49 -0.53
CA MET A 28 15.81 -12.52 -1.37
C MET A 28 16.04 -11.87 -2.75
N GLU A 29 17.27 -11.48 -3.08
CA GLU A 29 17.62 -10.89 -4.36
C GLU A 29 17.44 -11.90 -5.52
N GLY A 30 16.95 -11.43 -6.67
CA GLY A 30 16.82 -12.26 -7.88
C GLY A 30 15.63 -13.24 -7.89
N LEU A 31 14.73 -13.17 -6.91
CA LEU A 31 13.52 -13.99 -6.88
C LEU A 31 12.46 -13.50 -7.87
N ASP A 32 11.77 -14.46 -8.51
CA ASP A 32 10.61 -14.18 -9.37
C ASP A 32 9.38 -13.86 -8.51
N LYS A 33 9.20 -12.57 -8.23
CA LYS A 33 8.12 -12.06 -7.38
C LYS A 33 6.75 -12.36 -7.96
N GLU A 34 6.58 -12.28 -9.28
CA GLU A 34 5.28 -12.49 -9.92
C GLU A 34 4.79 -13.92 -9.72
N LYS A 35 5.66 -14.90 -9.99
CA LYS A 35 5.35 -16.31 -9.79
C LYS A 35 5.07 -16.62 -8.32
N ILE A 36 5.91 -16.12 -7.41
CA ILE A 36 5.74 -16.35 -5.97
C ILE A 36 4.43 -15.72 -5.48
N ASN A 37 4.14 -14.48 -5.86
CA ASN A 37 2.91 -13.79 -5.49
C ASN A 37 1.68 -14.51 -6.03
N LYS A 38 1.72 -15.02 -7.26
CA LYS A 38 0.63 -15.83 -7.82
C LYS A 38 0.34 -17.06 -6.96
N ILE A 39 1.37 -17.81 -6.56
CA ILE A 39 1.22 -18.98 -5.69
C ILE A 39 0.63 -18.58 -4.33
N ILE A 40 1.15 -17.51 -3.70
CA ILE A 40 0.63 -17.03 -2.40
C ILE A 40 -0.85 -16.63 -2.53
N MET A 41 -1.20 -15.90 -3.58
CA MET A 41 -2.56 -15.46 -3.83
C MET A 41 -3.52 -16.62 -4.04
N GLU A 42 -3.13 -17.60 -4.85
CA GLU A 42 -3.92 -18.81 -5.10
C GLU A 42 -4.12 -19.62 -3.82
N ALA A 43 -3.07 -19.78 -3.00
CA ALA A 43 -3.12 -20.56 -1.76
C ALA A 43 -3.90 -19.88 -0.62
N THR A 44 -3.93 -18.55 -0.58
CA THR A 44 -4.51 -17.79 0.55
C THR A 44 -5.94 -17.29 0.29
N LYS A 45 -6.34 -17.14 -0.98
CA LYS A 45 -7.66 -16.58 -1.35
C LYS A 45 -8.81 -17.36 -0.73
N GLY A 46 -9.76 -16.63 -0.14
CA GLY A 46 -10.94 -17.20 0.51
C GLY A 46 -10.72 -17.62 1.97
N SER A 47 -9.49 -17.54 2.49
CA SER A 47 -9.22 -17.78 3.91
C SER A 47 -9.73 -16.64 4.81
N ARG A 48 -9.94 -16.92 6.10
CA ARG A 48 -10.22 -15.89 7.11
C ARG A 48 -9.07 -14.87 7.22
N PHE A 49 -7.83 -15.34 7.04
CA PHE A 49 -6.64 -14.50 7.00
C PHE A 49 -6.71 -13.50 5.85
N TYR A 50 -7.01 -13.97 4.63
CA TYR A 50 -7.18 -13.13 3.45
C TYR A 50 -8.20 -12.00 3.66
N GLY A 51 -9.37 -12.33 4.23
CA GLY A 51 -10.38 -11.32 4.55
C GLY A 51 -9.93 -10.28 5.58
N ASN A 52 -9.12 -10.69 6.56
CA ASN A 52 -8.55 -9.78 7.55
C ASN A 52 -7.48 -8.85 6.94
N GLU A 53 -6.62 -9.38 6.08
CA GLU A 53 -5.59 -8.56 5.40
C GLU A 53 -6.22 -7.54 4.45
N LEU A 54 -7.29 -7.91 3.73
CA LEU A 54 -8.11 -6.97 2.97
C LEU A 54 -8.69 -5.84 3.83
N LYS A 55 -9.23 -6.18 5.02
CA LYS A 55 -9.79 -5.17 5.93
C LYS A 55 -8.72 -4.20 6.41
N LYS A 56 -7.56 -4.71 6.81
CA LYS A 56 -6.44 -3.87 7.23
C LYS A 56 -5.96 -3.00 6.07
N GLU A 57 -5.98 -3.51 4.83
CA GLU A 57 -5.50 -2.77 3.66
C GLU A 57 -6.37 -1.55 3.40
N LYS A 58 -7.69 -1.75 3.42
CA LYS A 58 -8.64 -0.64 3.38
C LYS A 58 -8.38 0.41 4.47
N GLN A 59 -8.06 -0.03 5.69
CA GLN A 59 -7.77 0.90 6.80
C GLN A 59 -6.48 1.70 6.57
N VAL A 60 -5.43 1.07 6.04
CA VAL A 60 -4.16 1.75 5.73
C VAL A 60 -4.37 2.76 4.60
N ASN A 61 -5.07 2.38 3.52
CA ASN A 61 -5.37 3.27 2.41
C ASN A 61 -6.19 4.48 2.85
N GLN A 62 -7.21 4.27 3.70
CA GLN A 62 -7.99 5.38 4.26
C GLN A 62 -7.12 6.35 5.10
N ARG A 63 -6.13 5.82 5.83
CA ARG A 63 -5.18 6.64 6.60
C ARG A 63 -4.26 7.44 5.67
N ILE A 64 -3.79 6.84 4.58
CA ILE A 64 -2.98 7.51 3.55
C ILE A 64 -3.80 8.63 2.88
N GLU A 65 -5.06 8.36 2.50
CA GLU A 65 -5.95 9.37 1.91
C GLU A 65 -6.13 10.58 2.85
N THR A 66 -6.40 10.32 4.13
CA THR A 66 -6.56 11.37 5.14
C THR A 66 -5.26 12.19 5.29
N MET A 67 -4.11 11.52 5.33
CA MET A 67 -2.81 12.18 5.39
C MET A 67 -2.57 13.05 4.14
N MET A 68 -2.93 12.58 2.95
CA MET A 68 -2.78 13.32 1.70
C MET A 68 -3.70 14.55 1.64
N GLN A 69 -4.93 14.44 2.15
CA GLN A 69 -5.85 15.57 2.29
C GLN A 69 -5.27 16.64 3.24
N HIS A 70 -4.75 16.24 4.40
CA HIS A 70 -4.09 17.18 5.31
C HIS A 70 -2.85 17.80 4.68
N LYS A 71 -2.02 17.01 3.98
CA LYS A 71 -0.83 17.51 3.26
C LYS A 71 -1.22 18.59 2.24
N ALA A 72 -2.30 18.41 1.51
CA ALA A 72 -2.77 19.38 0.51
C ALA A 72 -3.21 20.72 1.12
N GLN A 73 -3.58 20.74 2.41
CA GLN A 73 -3.98 21.95 3.13
C GLN A 73 -2.79 22.70 3.76
N ILE A 74 -1.58 22.11 3.77
CA ILE A 74 -0.40 22.75 4.34
C ILE A 74 0.07 23.89 3.43
N THR A 75 0.12 25.09 3.99
CA THR A 75 0.64 26.27 3.28
C THR A 75 2.17 26.32 3.31
N SER A 76 2.77 27.01 2.33
CA SER A 76 4.22 27.23 2.30
C SER A 76 4.74 27.96 3.54
N GLN A 77 3.94 28.85 4.15
CA GLN A 77 4.31 29.56 5.37
C GLN A 77 4.38 28.62 6.58
N GLN A 78 3.37 27.75 6.74
CA GLN A 78 3.37 26.73 7.80
C GLN A 78 4.54 25.76 7.62
N LEU A 79 4.81 25.33 6.38
CA LEU A 79 5.93 24.45 6.07
C LEU A 79 7.28 25.10 6.40
N ARG A 80 7.49 26.37 6.01
CA ARG A 80 8.71 27.12 6.33
C ARG A 80 8.89 27.30 7.84
N LYS A 81 7.81 27.59 8.57
CA LYS A 81 7.84 27.70 10.03
C LYS A 81 8.25 26.37 10.68
N ALA A 82 7.66 25.26 10.25
CA ALA A 82 8.00 23.93 10.76
C ALA A 82 9.44 23.54 10.43
N GLN A 83 9.93 23.86 9.23
CA GLN A 83 11.31 23.60 8.83
C GLN A 83 12.33 24.28 9.75
N LEU A 84 12.08 25.53 10.14
CA LEU A 84 12.92 26.25 11.10
C LEU A 84 12.90 25.62 12.50
N GLN A 85 11.77 25.04 12.92
CA GLN A 85 11.65 24.40 14.23
C GLN A 85 12.35 23.03 14.30
N VAL A 86 12.46 22.32 13.18
CA VAL A 86 13.15 21.01 13.11
C VAL A 86 14.67 21.17 12.98
N LEU A 87 15.13 22.31 12.45
CA LEU A 87 16.56 22.64 12.30
C LEU A 87 17.24 23.09 13.60
N ILE A 88 16.46 23.32 14.66
CA ILE A 88 16.94 23.69 16.01
C ILE A 88 16.88 22.44 16.88
#